data_AF-S2W3H7-F1
#
_entry.id   AF-S2W3H7-F1
#
_cell.length_a   1.000
_cell.length_b   1.000
_cell.length_c   1.000
_cell.angle_alpha   90.00
_cell.angle_beta   90.00
_cell.angle_gamma   90.00
#
_symmetry.space_group_name_H-M   'P 1'
#
loop_
_entity.id
_entity.type
_entity.pdbx_description
1 polymer ?
#
loop_
_entity_poly.entity_id
_entity_poly.type
_entity_poly.pdbx_seq_one_letter_code
_entity_poly.pdbx_strand_id
1 'polypeptide(L)'
;MRRRMLPTPPTYRAMNSFNEANVIRDRIGRFANKPGAAIAPEADAFTDESQISFDPASGTLTCGPGVINDLLWHRDLMRDHIKKIVIEPGAKLGDGGYEAENCFEGMVNLEEVELPRDFLAGQHSTYRMFAGCKNLRKLNTADLDMSQVNNADEMFYDCGKLKTIDTSDWDVGQLISARRMFSYSGIEEFNAPNWNTGGLQNTFRMFEFCTNLESADVSGWDTTSLEEASWMFHGCHNLKSIDTDGWELNNPRTVQGMFKQCQSLPNREQLIAYMYAK
;
A
#
# COMPACT_ATOMS: atom_id res chain seq x y z
N MET A 1 -35.29 14.44 -27.46
CA MET A 1 -34.60 13.26 -26.89
C MET A 1 -33.68 12.66 -27.96
N ARG A 2 -32.37 12.93 -27.92
CA ARG A 2 -31.37 12.25 -28.74
C ARG A 2 -30.52 11.40 -27.80
N ARG A 3 -30.61 10.07 -27.91
CA ARG A 3 -29.70 9.13 -27.23
C ARG A 3 -28.30 9.36 -27.78
N ARG A 4 -27.36 9.81 -26.95
CA ARG A 4 -25.92 9.72 -27.26
C ARG A 4 -25.58 8.23 -27.35
N MET A 5 -25.15 7.77 -28.52
CA MET A 5 -24.50 6.47 -28.63
C MET A 5 -23.16 6.57 -27.89
N LEU A 6 -22.93 5.64 -26.96
CA LEU A 6 -21.60 5.41 -26.40
C LEU A 6 -20.67 4.95 -27.54
N PRO A 7 -19.41 5.42 -27.60
CA PRO A 7 -18.46 4.90 -28.56
C PRO A 7 -18.25 3.40 -28.30
N THR A 8 -18.28 2.60 -29.36
CA THR A 8 -17.87 1.20 -29.31
C THR A 8 -16.44 1.10 -28.79
N PRO A 9 -16.14 0.23 -27.83
CA PRO A 9 -14.76 0.03 -27.38
C PRO A 9 -13.89 -0.37 -28.58
N PRO A 10 -12.63 0.11 -28.66
CA PRO A 10 -11.72 -0.30 -29.72
C PRO A 10 -11.59 -1.81 -29.71
N THR A 11 -11.84 -2.43 -30.86
CA THR A 11 -11.56 -3.85 -31.08
C THR A 11 -10.05 -4.02 -31.06
N TYR A 12 -9.51 -4.44 -29.91
CA TYR A 12 -8.11 -4.80 -29.76
C TYR A 12 -7.81 -5.99 -30.69
N ARG A 13 -6.84 -5.79 -31.59
CA ARG A 13 -6.19 -6.89 -32.30
C ARG A 13 -5.61 -7.81 -31.23
N ALA A 14 -5.92 -9.11 -31.31
CA ALA A 14 -5.37 -10.12 -30.43
C ALA A 14 -3.87 -9.91 -30.26
N MET A 15 -3.44 -9.71 -29.02
CA MET A 15 -2.05 -9.81 -28.60
C MET A 15 -1.47 -11.06 -29.24
N ASN A 16 -0.38 -10.91 -30.00
CA ASN A 16 0.34 -12.07 -30.51
C ASN A 16 0.70 -12.94 -29.31
N SER A 17 0.08 -14.10 -29.29
CA SER A 17 0.02 -15.02 -28.18
C SER A 17 1.40 -15.53 -27.82
N PHE A 18 1.66 -15.56 -26.52
CA PHE A 18 2.57 -16.54 -25.93
C PHE A 18 2.17 -17.94 -26.45
N ASN A 19 3.01 -18.55 -27.28
CA ASN A 19 2.66 -19.79 -27.94
C ASN A 19 3.03 -20.98 -27.05
N GLU A 20 2.06 -21.51 -26.31
CA GLU A 20 2.20 -22.69 -25.44
C GLU A 20 2.79 -23.93 -26.16
N ALA A 21 2.78 -23.98 -27.50
CA ALA A 21 3.31 -25.09 -28.28
C ALA A 21 4.83 -25.32 -28.14
N ASN A 22 5.59 -24.32 -27.70
CA ASN A 22 7.07 -24.34 -27.73
C ASN A 22 7.76 -24.68 -26.40
N VAL A 23 7.00 -24.92 -25.34
CA VAL A 23 7.56 -25.13 -23.99
C VAL A 23 7.16 -26.51 -23.44
N ILE A 24 8.08 -27.22 -22.77
CA ILE A 24 7.79 -28.46 -22.02
C ILE A 24 7.85 -28.15 -20.52
N ARG A 25 6.99 -28.83 -19.73
CA ARG A 25 7.15 -28.90 -18.28
C ARG A 25 8.10 -30.02 -17.90
N ASP A 26 9.11 -29.71 -17.08
CA ASP A 26 9.92 -30.74 -16.43
C ASP A 26 9.12 -31.46 -15.32
N ARG A 27 9.68 -32.54 -14.76
CA ARG A 27 9.00 -33.36 -13.73
C ARG A 27 8.69 -32.61 -12.43
N ILE A 28 9.17 -31.38 -12.24
CA ILE A 28 8.91 -30.53 -11.07
C ILE A 28 8.16 -29.24 -11.44
N GLY A 29 7.64 -29.14 -12.67
CA GLY A 29 6.77 -28.04 -13.10
C GLY A 29 7.48 -26.80 -13.62
N ARG A 30 8.81 -26.84 -13.87
CA ARG A 30 9.55 -25.74 -14.50
C ARG A 30 9.45 -25.82 -16.02
N PHE A 31 9.38 -24.67 -16.66
CA PHE A 31 9.34 -24.56 -18.11
C PHE A 31 10.74 -24.68 -18.71
N ALA A 32 10.91 -25.55 -19.72
CA ALA A 32 12.13 -25.72 -20.51
C ALA A 32 11.81 -25.76 -22.02
N ASN A 33 12.70 -25.21 -22.84
CA ASN A 33 12.55 -25.23 -24.31
C ASN A 33 12.65 -26.66 -24.87
N LYS A 34 11.83 -27.00 -25.87
CA LYS A 34 11.91 -28.30 -26.56
C LYS A 34 13.29 -28.49 -27.23
N PRO A 35 13.95 -29.65 -27.09
CA PRO A 35 15.22 -29.92 -27.77
C PRO A 35 15.04 -29.84 -29.29
N GLY A 36 15.80 -28.96 -29.97
CA GLY A 36 15.76 -28.80 -31.42
C GLY A 36 14.69 -27.84 -31.97
N ALA A 37 13.92 -27.16 -31.11
CA ALA A 37 13.19 -25.96 -31.51
C ALA A 37 14.20 -24.82 -31.74
N ALA A 38 13.97 -23.96 -32.74
CA ALA A 38 14.70 -22.69 -32.83
C ALA A 38 14.65 -22.04 -31.45
N ILE A 39 15.82 -21.60 -30.95
CA ILE A 39 15.98 -20.99 -29.63
C ILE A 39 14.81 -20.01 -29.44
N ALA A 40 13.88 -20.35 -28.53
CA ALA A 40 12.82 -19.43 -28.19
C ALA A 40 13.50 -18.18 -27.64
N PRO A 41 13.19 -17.00 -28.16
CA PRO A 41 13.94 -15.81 -27.83
C PRO A 41 13.75 -15.54 -26.32
N GLU A 42 14.85 -15.17 -25.68
CA GLU A 42 15.06 -15.13 -24.23
C GLU A 42 14.04 -14.23 -23.53
N ALA A 43 12.88 -14.75 -23.09
CA ALA A 43 11.86 -13.99 -22.33
C ALA A 43 11.84 -12.50 -22.72
N ASP A 44 11.67 -12.24 -24.03
CA ASP A 44 12.15 -11.01 -24.65
C ASP A 44 11.62 -9.79 -23.91
N ALA A 45 12.53 -8.87 -23.59
CA ALA A 45 12.19 -7.53 -23.15
C ALA A 45 11.05 -6.99 -24.01
N PHE A 46 9.91 -6.70 -23.38
CA PHE A 46 8.76 -6.14 -24.08
C PHE A 46 8.81 -4.63 -23.98
N THR A 47 8.95 -3.97 -25.12
CA THR A 47 8.57 -2.57 -25.31
C THR A 47 7.32 -2.57 -26.15
N ASP A 48 6.15 -2.38 -25.55
CA ASP A 48 5.04 -1.85 -26.35
C ASP A 48 5.39 -0.39 -26.66
N GLU A 49 4.81 0.16 -27.73
CA GLU A 49 4.90 1.59 -28.03
C GLU A 49 4.21 2.49 -26.95
N SER A 50 4.00 1.96 -25.74
CA SER A 50 3.17 2.49 -24.65
C SER A 50 3.87 2.39 -23.28
N GLN A 51 4.88 3.22 -23.03
CA GLN A 51 5.35 3.63 -21.69
C GLN A 51 5.79 2.53 -20.69
N ILE A 52 5.72 1.22 -20.94
CA ILE A 52 6.02 0.19 -19.94
C ILE A 52 7.09 -0.78 -20.46
N SER A 53 8.08 -1.10 -19.64
CA SER A 53 9.14 -2.07 -19.94
C SER A 53 9.42 -2.99 -18.75
N PHE A 54 9.93 -4.19 -19.02
CA PHE A 54 10.35 -5.13 -17.98
C PHE A 54 11.73 -5.72 -18.30
N ASP A 55 12.64 -5.65 -17.32
CA ASP A 55 13.93 -6.31 -17.35
C ASP A 55 13.88 -7.62 -16.53
N PRO A 56 13.89 -8.81 -17.17
CA PRO A 56 13.82 -10.09 -16.47
C PRO A 56 15.08 -10.41 -15.64
N ALA A 57 16.24 -9.80 -15.95
CA ALA A 57 17.46 -10.06 -15.21
C ALA A 57 17.41 -9.43 -13.81
N SER A 58 16.91 -8.20 -13.72
CA SER A 58 16.70 -7.51 -12.43
C SER A 58 15.33 -7.75 -11.81
N GLY A 59 14.32 -8.15 -12.61
CA GLY A 59 12.92 -8.17 -12.20
C GLY A 59 12.32 -6.77 -12.07
N THR A 60 12.86 -5.79 -12.82
CA THR A 60 12.43 -4.39 -12.76
C THR A 60 11.37 -4.11 -13.82
N LEU A 61 10.21 -3.65 -13.40
CA LEU A 61 9.19 -3.07 -14.27
C LEU A 61 9.30 -1.55 -14.22
N THR A 62 9.37 -0.90 -15.38
CA THR A 62 9.44 0.56 -15.50
C THR A 62 8.22 1.08 -16.23
N CYS A 63 7.62 2.15 -15.73
CA CYS A 63 6.53 2.89 -16.35
C CYS A 63 6.99 4.33 -16.63
N GLY A 64 7.23 4.64 -17.90
CA GLY A 64 7.55 5.96 -18.42
C GLY A 64 6.37 6.94 -18.41
N PRO A 65 6.63 8.20 -18.80
CA PRO A 65 5.69 9.30 -18.68
C PRO A 65 4.40 9.11 -19.49
N GLY A 66 3.23 9.26 -18.85
CA GLY A 66 1.96 9.10 -19.53
C GLY A 66 0.84 8.66 -18.62
N VAL A 67 -0.29 8.26 -19.21
CA VAL A 67 -1.46 7.83 -18.44
C VAL A 67 -1.45 6.31 -18.26
N ILE A 68 -1.36 5.87 -17.01
CA ILE A 68 -1.53 4.47 -16.60
C ILE A 68 -3.03 4.22 -16.48
N ASN A 69 -3.62 3.62 -17.52
CA ASN A 69 -5.05 3.29 -17.58
C ASN A 69 -5.35 1.83 -17.20
N ASP A 70 -4.31 1.04 -16.96
CA ASP A 70 -4.43 -0.38 -16.66
C ASP A 70 -3.21 -0.79 -15.82
N LEU A 71 -3.45 -1.45 -14.69
CA LEU A 71 -2.39 -1.96 -13.83
C LEU A 71 -1.86 -3.27 -14.42
N LEU A 72 -1.16 -3.20 -15.55
CA LEU A 72 -0.75 -4.36 -16.34
C LEU A 72 0.05 -5.40 -15.54
N TRP A 73 0.73 -4.99 -14.48
CA TRP A 73 1.44 -5.89 -13.56
C TRP A 73 0.52 -6.74 -12.65
N HIS A 74 -0.80 -6.52 -12.69
CA HIS A 74 -1.80 -7.46 -12.16
C HIS A 74 -2.17 -8.55 -13.17
N ARG A 75 -1.85 -8.39 -14.45
CA ARG A 75 -2.18 -9.35 -15.50
C ARG A 75 -1.01 -10.33 -15.68
N ASP A 76 -1.33 -11.62 -15.73
CA ASP A 76 -0.43 -12.72 -16.11
C ASP A 76 0.82 -12.99 -15.24
N LEU A 77 1.56 -14.04 -15.66
CA LEU A 77 2.72 -14.72 -15.04
C LEU A 77 3.90 -13.81 -14.62
N MET A 78 3.87 -12.51 -14.94
CA MET A 78 4.95 -11.56 -14.64
C MET A 78 4.93 -11.07 -13.20
N ARG A 79 3.75 -10.99 -12.57
CA ARG A 79 3.57 -10.51 -11.20
C ARG A 79 4.52 -11.16 -10.19
N ASP A 80 4.74 -12.46 -10.32
CA ASP A 80 5.61 -13.23 -9.42
C ASP A 80 7.11 -12.99 -9.69
N HIS A 81 7.47 -12.36 -10.81
CA HIS A 81 8.86 -12.07 -11.19
C HIS A 81 9.25 -10.61 -10.92
N ILE A 82 8.28 -9.73 -10.66
CA ILE A 82 8.54 -8.31 -10.38
C ILE A 82 9.07 -8.16 -8.96
N LYS A 83 10.28 -7.61 -8.87
CA LYS A 83 10.96 -7.25 -7.61
C LYS A 83 11.06 -5.75 -7.44
N LYS A 84 11.13 -4.99 -8.53
CA LYS A 84 11.22 -3.54 -8.49
C LYS A 84 10.21 -2.93 -9.44
N ILE A 85 9.54 -1.87 -9.00
CA ILE A 85 8.73 -1.01 -9.88
C ILE A 85 9.33 0.39 -9.86
N VAL A 86 9.49 0.97 -11.05
CA VAL A 86 9.89 2.37 -11.24
C VAL A 86 8.79 3.06 -12.02
N ILE A 87 8.10 4.00 -11.38
CA ILE A 87 7.19 4.92 -12.05
C ILE A 87 7.96 6.21 -12.29
N GLU A 88 8.14 6.59 -13.55
CA GLU A 88 8.92 7.76 -13.93
C GLU A 88 8.11 9.06 -13.81
N PRO A 89 8.77 10.22 -13.61
CA PRO A 89 8.10 11.51 -13.59
C PRO A 89 7.20 11.75 -14.81
N GLY A 90 5.99 12.23 -14.57
CA GLY A 90 4.99 12.44 -15.61
C GLY A 90 4.09 11.23 -15.89
N ALA A 91 4.36 10.06 -15.30
CA ALA A 91 3.42 8.96 -15.24
C ALA A 91 2.32 9.24 -14.20
N LYS A 92 1.05 9.11 -14.58
CA LYS A 92 -0.12 9.39 -13.75
C LYS A 92 -1.19 8.32 -13.90
N LEU A 93 -1.88 7.99 -12.82
CA LEU A 93 -3.09 7.17 -12.88
C LEU A 93 -4.17 7.94 -13.64
N GLY A 94 -4.91 7.28 -14.53
CA GLY A 94 -5.83 7.97 -15.45
C GLY A 94 -7.08 8.56 -14.79
N ASP A 95 -7.54 9.69 -15.36
CA ASP A 95 -8.70 10.51 -14.97
C ASP A 95 -10.08 9.79 -15.02
N GLY A 96 -10.10 8.46 -15.26
CA GLY A 96 -11.29 7.65 -15.51
C GLY A 96 -11.92 6.96 -14.29
N GLY A 97 -11.51 7.33 -13.06
CA GLY A 97 -11.93 6.66 -11.83
C GLY A 97 -10.98 5.54 -11.36
N TYR A 98 -9.75 5.55 -11.84
CA TYR A 98 -8.67 4.75 -11.26
C TYR A 98 -8.06 5.54 -10.12
N GLU A 99 -8.50 5.25 -8.90
CA GLU A 99 -7.84 5.73 -7.70
C GLU A 99 -6.52 4.96 -7.49
N ALA A 100 -5.63 5.43 -6.60
CA ALA A 100 -4.41 4.69 -6.23
C ALA A 100 -4.70 3.36 -5.48
N GLU A 101 -5.96 2.98 -5.41
CA GLU A 101 -6.44 1.75 -4.81
C GLU A 101 -5.82 0.52 -5.47
N ASN A 102 -5.44 -0.43 -4.62
CA ASN A 102 -4.92 -1.75 -5.01
C ASN A 102 -3.70 -1.74 -5.94
N CYS A 103 -3.07 -0.59 -6.20
CA CYS A 103 -2.07 -0.42 -7.27
C CYS A 103 -0.96 -1.46 -7.21
N PHE A 104 -0.47 -1.84 -6.04
CA PHE A 104 0.57 -2.84 -5.87
C PHE A 104 0.11 -4.01 -4.99
N GLU A 105 -1.19 -4.14 -4.74
CA GLU A 105 -1.71 -5.10 -3.78
C GLU A 105 -1.24 -6.53 -4.07
N GLY A 106 -0.76 -7.23 -3.04
CA GLY A 106 -0.45 -8.65 -3.06
C GLY A 106 0.82 -8.98 -3.86
N MET A 107 1.64 -7.99 -4.23
CA MET A 107 2.89 -8.25 -4.93
C MET A 107 3.93 -8.78 -3.94
N VAL A 108 3.81 -10.06 -3.59
CA VAL A 108 4.59 -10.67 -2.51
C VAL A 108 6.10 -10.69 -2.77
N ASN A 109 6.54 -10.64 -4.03
CA ASN A 109 7.96 -10.59 -4.40
C ASN A 109 8.47 -9.17 -4.65
N LEU A 110 7.62 -8.15 -4.55
CA LEU A 110 8.00 -6.76 -4.68
C LEU A 110 8.87 -6.35 -3.50
N GLU A 111 10.01 -5.76 -3.81
CA GLU A 111 11.08 -5.42 -2.89
C GLU A 111 11.30 -3.92 -2.79
N GLU A 112 11.09 -3.22 -3.91
CA GLU A 112 11.34 -1.79 -4.08
C GLU A 112 10.31 -1.13 -5.00
N VAL A 113 9.84 0.05 -4.62
CA VAL A 113 9.00 0.90 -5.48
C VAL A 113 9.56 2.31 -5.48
N GLU A 114 9.72 2.87 -6.66
CA GLU A 114 10.04 4.27 -6.89
C GLU A 114 8.82 4.95 -7.53
N LEU A 115 8.29 5.97 -6.86
CA LEU A 115 7.13 6.76 -7.33
C LEU A 115 7.54 8.22 -7.54
N PRO A 116 6.98 8.91 -8.55
CA PRO A 116 7.16 10.34 -8.68
C PRO A 116 6.34 11.08 -7.62
N ARG A 117 6.78 12.28 -7.24
CA ARG A 117 6.14 13.11 -6.20
C ARG A 117 4.66 13.38 -6.49
N ASP A 118 4.29 13.55 -7.75
CA ASP A 118 2.92 13.84 -8.16
C ASP A 118 2.09 12.58 -8.47
N PHE A 119 2.56 11.38 -8.09
CA PHE A 119 1.84 10.13 -8.35
C PHE A 119 0.44 10.11 -7.72
N LEU A 120 0.31 10.65 -6.50
CA LEU A 120 -0.97 10.74 -5.78
C LEU A 120 -1.73 12.06 -6.03
N ALA A 121 -1.23 12.93 -6.91
CA ALA A 121 -1.88 14.21 -7.16
C ALA A 121 -3.32 13.99 -7.68
N GLY A 122 -4.29 14.54 -6.94
CA GLY A 122 -5.73 14.42 -7.26
C GLY A 122 -6.36 13.06 -6.92
N GLN A 123 -5.63 12.17 -6.23
CA GLN A 123 -6.16 10.89 -5.76
C GLN A 123 -6.88 11.07 -4.42
N HIS A 124 -8.03 10.41 -4.27
CA HIS A 124 -8.85 10.50 -3.06
C HIS A 124 -8.75 9.26 -2.17
N SER A 125 -8.24 8.15 -2.71
CA SER A 125 -8.09 6.89 -1.99
C SER A 125 -6.75 6.23 -2.33
N THR A 126 -6.11 5.69 -1.29
CA THR A 126 -4.94 4.80 -1.37
C THR A 126 -5.28 3.42 -0.82
N TYR A 127 -6.57 3.04 -0.82
CA TYR A 127 -7.07 1.80 -0.26
C TYR A 127 -6.26 0.59 -0.77
N ARG A 128 -5.65 -0.16 0.16
CA ARG A 128 -4.82 -1.33 -0.13
C ARG A 128 -3.67 -1.11 -1.13
N MET A 129 -3.22 0.13 -1.36
CA MET A 129 -2.24 0.45 -2.40
C MET A 129 -0.99 -0.45 -2.36
N PHE A 130 -0.47 -0.79 -1.19
CA PHE A 130 0.65 -1.73 -0.98
C PHE A 130 0.27 -2.94 -0.13
N ALA A 131 -1.02 -3.21 0.10
CA ALA A 131 -1.44 -4.29 0.99
C ALA A 131 -0.86 -5.64 0.53
N GLY A 132 -0.28 -6.42 1.44
CA GLY A 132 0.29 -7.74 1.14
C GLY A 132 1.63 -7.72 0.39
N CYS A 133 2.27 -6.56 0.22
CA CYS A 133 3.64 -6.45 -0.29
C CYS A 133 4.68 -6.90 0.77
N LYS A 134 4.66 -8.19 1.11
CA LYS A 134 5.41 -8.78 2.23
C LYS A 134 6.91 -8.57 2.18
N ASN A 135 7.49 -8.46 0.98
CA ASN A 135 8.92 -8.27 0.79
C ASN A 135 9.35 -6.82 0.53
N LEU A 136 8.40 -5.87 0.50
CA LEU A 136 8.69 -4.46 0.26
C LEU A 136 9.53 -3.92 1.41
N ARG A 137 10.71 -3.40 1.09
CA ARG A 137 11.66 -2.86 2.08
C ARG A 137 12.15 -1.45 1.74
N LYS A 138 11.96 -1.02 0.49
CA LYS A 138 12.41 0.30 0.00
C LYS A 138 11.27 0.98 -0.73
N LEU A 139 10.77 2.05 -0.13
CA LEU A 139 9.75 2.95 -0.67
C LEU A 139 10.03 4.34 -0.11
N ASN A 140 10.09 5.35 -0.99
CA ASN A 140 10.11 6.74 -0.54
C ASN A 140 8.68 7.20 -0.29
N THR A 141 8.31 7.42 0.98
CA THR A 141 6.96 7.86 1.36
C THR A 141 6.86 9.35 1.66
N ALA A 142 8.00 10.05 1.83
CA ALA A 142 8.03 11.47 2.18
C ALA A 142 7.37 12.36 1.11
N ASP A 143 7.49 11.95 -0.16
CA ASP A 143 6.99 12.71 -1.31
C ASP A 143 5.54 12.38 -1.71
N LEU A 144 4.83 11.53 -0.94
CA LEU A 144 3.45 11.16 -1.26
C LEU A 144 2.48 12.31 -0.92
N ASP A 145 1.82 12.87 -1.94
CA ASP A 145 0.78 13.89 -1.77
C ASP A 145 -0.51 13.27 -1.19
N MET A 146 -0.66 13.37 0.13
CA MET A 146 -1.84 12.89 0.87
C MET A 146 -2.95 13.93 1.00
N SER A 147 -2.77 15.15 0.47
CA SER A 147 -3.61 16.32 0.78
C SER A 147 -5.07 16.20 0.33
N GLN A 148 -5.36 15.31 -0.62
CA GLN A 148 -6.73 15.02 -1.12
C GLN A 148 -7.22 13.62 -0.73
N VAL A 149 -6.38 12.81 -0.09
CA VAL A 149 -6.71 11.43 0.27
C VAL A 149 -7.62 11.43 1.48
N ASN A 150 -8.84 10.94 1.32
CA ASN A 150 -9.81 10.76 2.40
C ASN A 150 -9.90 9.31 2.90
N ASN A 151 -9.39 8.35 2.13
CA ASN A 151 -9.36 6.93 2.47
C ASN A 151 -7.94 6.35 2.29
N ALA A 152 -7.28 5.99 3.40
CA ALA A 152 -6.00 5.29 3.41
C ALA A 152 -6.09 3.89 4.04
N ASP A 153 -7.28 3.29 4.01
CA ASP A 153 -7.53 1.99 4.59
C ASP A 153 -6.58 0.93 4.03
N GLU A 154 -5.97 0.16 4.92
CA GLU A 154 -5.11 -0.98 4.59
C GLU A 154 -3.93 -0.64 3.65
N MET A 155 -3.54 0.64 3.49
CA MET A 155 -2.52 1.07 2.53
C MET A 155 -1.21 0.28 2.61
N PHE A 156 -0.73 -0.04 3.81
CA PHE A 156 0.48 -0.82 4.09
C PHE A 156 0.19 -2.11 4.90
N TYR A 157 -1.05 -2.61 4.82
CA TYR A 157 -1.45 -3.84 5.50
C TYR A 157 -0.52 -5.01 5.11
N ASP A 158 -0.01 -5.78 6.08
CA ASP A 158 0.85 -6.97 5.84
C ASP A 158 2.14 -6.67 5.04
N CYS A 159 2.67 -5.45 5.16
CA CYS A 159 3.99 -5.06 4.65
C CYS A 159 5.11 -5.43 5.65
N GLY A 160 5.28 -6.72 5.94
CA GLY A 160 6.12 -7.19 7.05
C GLY A 160 7.62 -6.87 7.00
N LYS A 161 8.16 -6.48 5.84
CA LYS A 161 9.57 -6.05 5.68
C LYS A 161 9.77 -4.53 5.59
N LEU A 162 8.70 -3.75 5.59
CA LEU A 162 8.77 -2.30 5.55
C LEU A 162 9.02 -1.79 6.97
N LYS A 163 10.27 -1.41 7.27
CA LYS A 163 10.73 -1.04 8.62
C LYS A 163 10.51 0.43 8.98
N THR A 164 10.53 1.31 7.98
CA THR A 164 10.48 2.75 8.16
C THR A 164 9.51 3.36 7.17
N ILE A 165 8.73 4.34 7.63
CA ILE A 165 7.83 5.14 6.81
C ILE A 165 8.03 6.58 7.27
N ASP A 166 8.39 7.45 6.33
CA ASP A 166 8.44 8.88 6.55
C ASP A 166 7.08 9.48 6.19
N THR A 167 6.40 10.06 7.19
CA THR A 167 5.09 10.71 7.06
C THR A 167 5.14 12.17 7.47
N SER A 168 6.34 12.75 7.59
CA SER A 168 6.56 14.08 8.18
C SER A 168 5.92 15.22 7.39
N ASP A 169 5.89 15.09 6.06
CA ASP A 169 5.32 16.07 5.13
C ASP A 169 3.89 15.71 4.66
N TRP A 170 3.28 14.67 5.23
CA TRP A 170 1.91 14.30 4.84
C TRP A 170 0.89 15.30 5.37
N ASP A 171 0.14 15.92 4.44
CA ASP A 171 -1.10 16.62 4.78
C ASP A 171 -2.25 15.59 4.87
N VAL A 172 -2.60 15.21 6.10
CA VAL A 172 -3.69 14.27 6.39
C VAL A 172 -5.00 14.97 6.78
N GLY A 173 -5.12 16.28 6.58
CA GLY A 173 -6.27 17.07 7.04
C GLY A 173 -7.61 16.69 6.39
N GLN A 174 -7.59 15.97 5.26
CA GLN A 174 -8.77 15.41 4.60
C GLN A 174 -9.00 13.92 4.89
N LEU A 175 -8.08 13.27 5.63
CA LEU A 175 -8.15 11.84 5.88
C LEU A 175 -9.28 11.50 6.84
N ILE A 176 -10.26 10.72 6.38
CA ILE A 176 -11.42 10.28 7.17
C ILE A 176 -11.16 8.90 7.76
N SER A 177 -10.50 8.01 7.01
CA SER A 177 -10.27 6.62 7.41
C SER A 177 -8.83 6.17 7.17
N ALA A 178 -8.22 5.60 8.20
CA ALA A 178 -6.90 4.95 8.20
C ALA A 178 -7.00 3.54 8.81
N ARG A 179 -8.14 2.87 8.60
CA ARG A 179 -8.41 1.55 9.19
C ARG A 179 -7.37 0.57 8.69
N ARG A 180 -6.73 -0.12 9.64
CA ARG A 180 -5.68 -1.11 9.38
C ARG A 180 -4.52 -0.63 8.50
N MET A 181 -4.30 0.69 8.41
CA MET A 181 -3.33 1.28 7.46
C MET A 181 -1.95 0.63 7.57
N PHE A 182 -1.50 0.29 8.78
CA PHE A 182 -0.20 -0.31 9.06
C PHE A 182 -0.31 -1.70 9.70
N SER A 183 -1.49 -2.34 9.80
CA SER A 183 -1.60 -3.62 10.51
C SER A 183 -0.67 -4.67 9.92
N TYR A 184 -0.01 -5.46 10.77
CA TYR A 184 0.97 -6.48 10.38
C TYR A 184 2.17 -5.94 9.56
N SER A 185 2.40 -4.62 9.54
CA SER A 185 3.60 -4.05 8.92
C SER A 185 4.83 -4.28 9.80
N GLY A 186 6.00 -4.17 9.17
CA GLY A 186 7.30 -4.33 9.84
C GLY A 186 7.81 -3.08 10.54
N ILE A 187 7.00 -2.01 10.65
CA ILE A 187 7.48 -0.70 11.11
C ILE A 187 8.05 -0.77 12.53
N GLU A 188 9.19 -0.10 12.73
CA GLU A 188 9.92 -0.10 14.00
C GLU A 188 9.60 1.16 14.82
N GLU A 189 9.35 2.29 14.15
CA GLU A 189 8.98 3.56 14.76
C GLU A 189 7.87 4.23 13.93
N PHE A 190 6.98 4.96 14.58
CA PHE A 190 5.99 5.81 13.94
C PHE A 190 6.03 7.21 14.56
N ASN A 191 6.28 8.24 13.76
CA ASN A 191 6.44 9.61 14.24
C ASN A 191 5.54 10.55 13.43
N ALA A 192 4.40 10.93 14.00
CA ALA A 192 3.40 11.76 13.34
C ALA A 192 2.75 12.82 14.27
N PRO A 193 3.52 13.59 15.06
CA PRO A 193 2.97 14.61 15.95
C PRO A 193 2.34 15.79 15.20
N ASN A 194 2.72 16.01 13.93
CA ASN A 194 2.23 17.14 13.13
C ASN A 194 0.98 16.80 12.30
N TRP A 195 0.47 15.58 12.39
CA TRP A 195 -0.73 15.18 11.66
C TRP A 195 -1.96 15.94 12.16
N ASN A 196 -2.65 16.64 11.26
CA ASN A 196 -3.94 17.23 11.55
C ASN A 196 -5.04 16.15 11.52
N THR A 197 -5.26 15.46 12.64
CA THR A 197 -6.21 14.35 12.74
C THR A 197 -7.64 14.77 13.10
N GLY A 198 -7.95 16.07 13.15
CA GLY A 198 -9.27 16.57 13.58
C GLY A 198 -10.44 16.12 12.67
N GLY A 199 -10.16 15.66 11.44
CA GLY A 199 -11.14 15.07 10.53
C GLY A 199 -11.17 13.53 10.53
N LEU A 200 -10.23 12.88 11.20
CA LEU A 200 -10.06 11.43 11.19
C LEU A 200 -11.14 10.77 12.05
N GLN A 201 -11.88 9.83 11.48
CA GLN A 201 -13.01 9.16 12.14
C GLN A 201 -12.73 7.69 12.46
N ASN A 202 -11.89 7.03 11.67
CA ASN A 202 -11.67 5.60 11.78
C ASN A 202 -10.17 5.23 11.76
N THR A 203 -9.68 4.76 12.91
CA THR A 203 -8.33 4.21 13.12
C THR A 203 -8.39 2.76 13.59
N PHE A 204 -9.51 2.08 13.33
CA PHE A 204 -9.71 0.68 13.71
C PHE A 204 -8.50 -0.16 13.30
N ARG A 205 -7.86 -0.79 14.29
CA ARG A 205 -6.70 -1.68 14.08
C ARG A 205 -5.52 -1.05 13.33
N MET A 206 -5.39 0.28 13.27
CA MET A 206 -4.38 0.94 12.43
C MET A 206 -2.97 0.35 12.54
N PHE A 207 -2.54 -0.01 13.75
CA PHE A 207 -1.25 -0.65 14.07
C PHE A 207 -1.39 -2.08 14.62
N GLU A 208 -2.53 -2.75 14.42
CA GLU A 208 -2.75 -4.11 14.91
C GLU A 208 -1.62 -5.05 14.46
N PHE A 209 -1.01 -5.77 15.41
CA PHE A 209 0.12 -6.68 15.24
C PHE A 209 1.34 -6.07 14.52
N CYS A 210 1.61 -4.78 14.69
CA CYS A 210 2.93 -4.20 14.39
C CYS A 210 3.93 -4.67 15.46
N THR A 211 4.37 -5.93 15.39
CA THR A 211 5.13 -6.55 16.47
C THR A 211 6.51 -5.94 16.68
N ASN A 212 7.03 -5.23 15.68
CA ASN A 212 8.34 -4.56 15.73
C ASN A 212 8.26 -3.11 16.21
N LEU A 213 7.06 -2.52 16.30
CA LEU A 213 6.88 -1.12 16.67
C LEU A 213 7.34 -0.90 18.11
N GLU A 214 8.40 -0.12 18.32
CA GLU A 214 8.96 0.18 19.63
C GLU A 214 8.44 1.49 20.22
N SER A 215 8.14 2.48 19.38
CA SER A 215 7.62 3.78 19.81
C SER A 215 6.66 4.37 18.77
N ALA A 216 5.61 5.02 19.28
CA ALA A 216 4.68 5.80 18.47
C ALA A 216 4.54 7.22 19.07
N ASP A 217 4.97 8.24 18.33
CA ASP A 217 4.70 9.64 18.66
C ASP A 217 3.43 10.09 17.93
N VAL A 218 2.35 10.20 18.71
CA VAL A 218 1.00 10.62 18.30
C VAL A 218 0.50 11.75 19.21
N SER A 219 1.43 12.47 19.84
CA SER A 219 1.15 13.49 20.87
C SER A 219 0.33 14.68 20.37
N GLY A 220 0.40 15.00 19.07
CA GLY A 220 -0.37 16.10 18.46
C GLY A 220 -1.72 15.68 17.87
N TRP A 221 -2.16 14.43 18.07
CA TRP A 221 -3.41 13.96 17.50
C TRP A 221 -4.62 14.53 18.22
N ASP A 222 -5.49 15.21 17.47
CA ASP A 222 -6.86 15.52 17.87
C ASP A 222 -7.74 14.27 17.63
N THR A 223 -8.25 13.70 18.72
CA THR A 223 -9.09 12.48 18.68
C THR A 223 -10.58 12.75 18.81
N THR A 224 -11.00 14.02 18.84
CA THR A 224 -12.40 14.40 19.14
C THR A 224 -13.40 13.91 18.09
N SER A 225 -12.94 13.71 16.85
CA SER A 225 -13.73 13.16 15.74
C SER A 225 -13.64 11.63 15.59
N LEU A 226 -12.80 10.94 16.37
CA LEU A 226 -12.65 9.48 16.25
C LEU A 226 -13.92 8.77 16.74
N GLU A 227 -14.57 8.07 15.82
CA GLU A 227 -15.73 7.22 16.13
C GLU A 227 -15.30 5.78 16.43
N GLU A 228 -14.23 5.31 15.78
CA GLU A 228 -13.70 3.95 15.92
C GLU A 228 -12.17 3.94 15.99
N ALA A 229 -11.62 3.52 17.13
CA ALA A 229 -10.19 3.35 17.39
C ALA A 229 -9.90 2.00 18.08
N SER A 230 -10.84 1.05 18.01
CA SER A 230 -10.71 -0.22 18.71
C SER A 230 -9.54 -1.00 18.14
N TRP A 231 -8.82 -1.68 19.03
CA TRP A 231 -7.70 -2.54 18.69
C TRP A 231 -6.55 -1.81 17.96
N MET A 232 -6.49 -0.48 17.99
CA MET A 232 -5.53 0.33 17.21
C MET A 232 -4.08 -0.13 17.38
N PHE A 233 -3.65 -0.44 18.61
CA PHE A 233 -2.29 -0.95 18.91
C PHE A 233 -2.30 -2.40 19.40
N HIS A 234 -3.36 -3.16 19.11
CA HIS A 234 -3.50 -4.52 19.62
C HIS A 234 -2.33 -5.40 19.15
N GLY A 235 -1.66 -6.10 20.06
CA GLY A 235 -0.58 -7.02 19.70
C GLY A 235 0.75 -6.34 19.30
N CYS A 236 0.91 -5.03 19.53
CA CYS A 236 2.21 -4.36 19.43
C CYS A 236 3.11 -4.78 20.61
N HIS A 237 3.63 -6.01 20.58
CA HIS A 237 4.33 -6.61 21.71
C HIS A 237 5.56 -5.81 22.18
N ASN A 238 6.26 -5.15 21.25
CA ASN A 238 7.49 -4.39 21.51
C ASN A 238 7.26 -2.90 21.78
N LEU A 239 6.01 -2.41 21.78
CA LEU A 239 5.73 -0.99 22.02
C LEU A 239 6.12 -0.62 23.45
N LYS A 240 7.10 0.27 23.61
CA LYS A 240 7.67 0.72 24.89
C LYS A 240 7.17 2.11 25.28
N SER A 241 6.84 2.97 24.31
CA SER A 241 6.35 4.32 24.58
C SER A 241 5.31 4.76 23.59
N ILE A 242 4.26 5.38 24.11
CA ILE A 242 3.25 6.11 23.35
C ILE A 242 2.77 7.27 24.21
N ASP A 243 2.68 8.46 23.61
CA ASP A 243 2.08 9.62 24.25
C ASP A 243 0.64 9.76 23.75
N THR A 244 -0.33 9.57 24.64
CA THR A 244 -1.76 9.73 24.38
C THR A 244 -2.36 10.86 25.22
N ASP A 245 -1.52 11.77 25.73
CA ASP A 245 -2.01 12.92 26.47
C ASP A 245 -2.89 13.78 25.55
N GLY A 246 -3.98 14.31 26.11
CA GLY A 246 -4.96 15.09 25.35
C GLY A 246 -5.96 14.27 24.54
N TRP A 247 -5.84 12.94 24.45
CA TRP A 247 -6.87 12.13 23.80
C TRP A 247 -8.22 12.21 24.55
N GLU A 248 -9.26 12.59 23.82
CA GLU A 248 -10.65 12.73 24.27
C GLU A 248 -11.52 11.66 23.60
N LEU A 249 -11.51 10.45 24.14
CA LEU A 249 -12.24 9.29 23.60
C LEU A 249 -13.39 8.90 24.54
N ASN A 250 -14.51 9.62 24.43
CA ASN A 250 -15.62 9.59 25.41
C ASN A 250 -16.56 8.37 25.27
N ASN A 251 -16.18 7.37 24.47
CA ASN A 251 -16.97 6.16 24.27
C ASN A 251 -16.10 4.90 24.47
N PRO A 252 -16.35 4.11 25.53
CA PRO A 252 -15.68 2.84 25.79
C PRO A 252 -15.63 1.87 24.60
N ARG A 253 -16.63 1.94 23.70
CA ARG A 253 -16.67 1.09 22.49
C ARG A 253 -15.64 1.52 21.46
N THR A 254 -15.24 2.79 21.42
CA THR A 254 -14.27 3.35 20.47
C THR A 254 -12.85 2.90 20.76
N VAL A 255 -12.54 2.50 21.99
CA VAL A 255 -11.15 2.14 22.43
C VAL A 255 -11.00 0.67 22.78
N GLN A 256 -11.96 -0.17 22.39
CA GLN A 256 -12.01 -1.56 22.83
C GLN A 256 -10.70 -2.29 22.49
N GLY A 257 -10.01 -2.80 23.52
CA GLY A 257 -8.82 -3.62 23.33
C GLY A 257 -7.62 -2.89 22.70
N MET A 258 -7.61 -1.55 22.67
CA MET A 258 -6.60 -0.74 21.99
C MET A 258 -5.17 -1.17 22.29
N PHE A 259 -4.81 -1.39 23.56
CA PHE A 259 -3.47 -1.83 23.98
C PHE A 259 -3.42 -3.29 24.43
N LYS A 260 -4.42 -4.12 24.11
CA LYS A 260 -4.40 -5.54 24.49
C LYS A 260 -3.18 -6.20 23.85
N GLN A 261 -2.43 -7.01 24.61
CA GLN A 261 -1.19 -7.65 24.17
C GLN A 261 0.00 -6.69 23.86
N CYS A 262 -0.07 -5.41 24.25
CA CYS A 262 1.13 -4.57 24.36
C CYS A 262 1.91 -4.96 25.63
N GLN A 263 2.80 -5.95 25.52
CA GLN A 263 3.46 -6.54 26.70
C GLN A 263 4.60 -5.66 27.22
N SER A 264 5.29 -4.93 26.33
CA SER A 264 6.41 -4.05 26.69
C SER A 264 5.98 -2.64 27.11
N LEU A 265 4.69 -2.31 26.98
CA LEU A 265 4.18 -0.96 27.25
C LEU A 265 4.02 -0.77 28.77
N PRO A 266 4.77 0.15 29.40
CA PRO A 266 4.59 0.47 30.81
C PRO A 266 3.21 1.09 31.03
N ASN A 267 2.66 0.94 32.25
CA ASN A 267 1.39 1.55 32.64
C ASN A 267 0.19 1.22 31.73
N ARG A 268 0.27 0.15 30.92
CA ARG A 268 -0.81 -0.30 30.02
C ARG A 268 -2.18 -0.34 30.71
N GLU A 269 -2.25 -0.87 31.92
CA GLU A 269 -3.51 -0.98 32.66
C GLU A 269 -4.09 0.39 33.05
N GLN A 270 -3.23 1.37 33.35
CA GLN A 270 -3.63 2.74 33.67
C GLN A 270 -4.12 3.46 32.40
N LEU A 271 -3.44 3.30 31.27
CA LEU A 271 -3.90 3.84 29.98
C LEU A 271 -5.27 3.28 29.61
N ILE A 272 -5.45 1.96 29.74
CA ILE A 272 -6.75 1.31 29.51
C ILE A 272 -7.82 1.87 30.46
N ALA A 273 -7.51 2.01 31.75
CA ALA A 273 -8.46 2.54 32.73
C ALA A 273 -8.82 4.01 32.48
N TYR A 274 -7.84 4.84 32.11
CA TYR A 274 -8.04 6.26 31.79
C TYR A 274 -9.01 6.42 30.60
N MET A 275 -8.85 5.60 29.56
CA MET A 275 -9.73 5.61 28.39
C MET A 275 -11.16 5.15 28.68
N TYR A 276 -11.39 4.39 29.76
CA TYR A 276 -12.73 3.97 30.20
C TYR A 276 -13.38 4.93 31.19
N ALA A 277 -12.63 5.88 31.76
CA ALA A 277 -13.07 6.75 32.85
C ALA A 277 -13.53 8.15 32.39
N LYS A 278 -13.24 8.54 31.16
CA LYS A 278 -13.73 9.77 30.51
C LYS A 278 -14.92 9.47 29.61
#